data_AF-A0A1L7I2V6-F1
#
_entry.id   AF-A0A1L7I2V6-F1
#
_cell.length_a   1.000
_cell.length_b   1.000
_cell.length_c   1.000
_cell.angle_alpha   90.00
_cell.angle_beta   90.00
_cell.angle_gamma   90.00
#
_symmetry.space_group_name_H-M   'P 1'
#
loop_
_entity.id
_entity.type
_entity.pdbx_description
1 polymer ?
#
loop_
_entity_poly.entity_id
_entity_poly.type
_entity_poly.pdbx_seq_one_letter_code
_entity_poly.pdbx_strand_id
1 'polypeptide(L)'
;MAEKLKTLRLILGDQLNHQHSWFDDDQEKVVYVIMEMRQETDYVRHHIQKVVGFFRAMRNFAEYLSAKEYEVIYLKLDDKQNQQDLEKNLKQLIEEQHIEKFEYQLPDEYRLDEQLKEICNNLHIETASFDTEHFLTQRDDLEKFFKGKKQLTMEYFYRDMRKKYDIMMVNAKDPKAASGITTNQTGKNGMKKPRFHMKKVSEKM
;
A
#
# COMPACT_ATOMS: atom_id res chain seq x y z
N MET A 1 -19.30 -22.91 17.83
CA MET A 1 -18.72 -21.84 16.99
C MET A 1 -17.50 -22.44 16.33
N ALA A 2 -17.28 -22.22 15.03
CA ALA A 2 -16.08 -22.73 14.37
C ALA A 2 -14.84 -22.15 15.07
N GLU A 3 -13.85 -23.00 15.33
CA GLU A 3 -12.60 -22.54 15.93
C GLU A 3 -11.87 -21.65 14.93
N LYS A 4 -11.46 -20.45 15.37
CA LYS A 4 -10.76 -19.48 14.54
C LYS A 4 -9.31 -19.94 14.35
N LEU A 5 -8.81 -19.91 13.12
CA LEU A 5 -7.43 -20.28 12.79
C LEU A 5 -6.44 -19.23 13.33
N LYS A 6 -5.25 -19.66 13.75
CA LYS A 6 -4.15 -18.71 14.02
C LYS A 6 -3.57 -18.20 12.70
N THR A 7 -3.63 -16.89 12.49
CA THR A 7 -3.37 -16.26 11.19
C THR A 7 -2.13 -15.38 11.24
N LEU A 8 -1.23 -15.53 10.27
CA LEU A 8 -0.10 -14.62 10.04
C LEU A 8 -0.47 -13.62 8.94
N ARG A 9 -0.45 -12.32 9.24
CA ARG A 9 -0.69 -11.23 8.30
C ARG A 9 0.60 -10.49 7.96
N LEU A 10 1.02 -10.57 6.70
CA LEU A 10 2.14 -9.79 6.18
C LEU A 10 1.72 -8.35 5.89
N ILE A 11 2.49 -7.39 6.38
CA ILE A 11 2.36 -5.97 6.03
C ILE A 11 3.63 -5.50 5.33
N LEU A 12 3.49 -4.98 4.10
CA LEU A 12 4.59 -4.42 3.32
C LEU A 12 4.87 -2.96 3.70
N GLY A 13 6.05 -2.46 3.32
CA GLY A 13 6.51 -1.13 3.72
C GLY A 13 5.69 0.05 3.20
N ASP A 14 4.89 -0.16 2.16
CA ASP A 14 3.97 0.81 1.56
C ASP A 14 2.51 0.67 2.04
N GLN A 15 2.18 -0.36 2.81
CA GLN A 15 0.83 -0.70 3.27
C GLN A 15 0.53 -0.22 4.71
N LEU A 16 1.20 0.85 5.14
CA LEU A 16 1.18 1.34 6.54
C LEU A 16 -0.05 2.20 6.85
N ASN A 17 -1.24 1.68 6.54
CA ASN A 17 -2.53 2.34 6.74
C ASN A 17 -3.29 1.73 7.93
N HIS A 18 -3.30 2.41 9.08
CA HIS A 18 -3.99 1.93 10.28
C HIS A 18 -5.53 2.01 10.19
N GLN A 19 -6.07 2.63 9.13
CA GLN A 19 -7.50 2.74 8.89
C GLN A 19 -8.02 1.66 7.93
N HIS A 20 -7.15 0.73 7.52
CA HIS A 20 -7.51 -0.38 6.64
C HIS A 20 -8.50 -1.34 7.33
N SER A 21 -9.49 -1.85 6.59
CA SER A 21 -10.53 -2.74 7.13
C SER A 21 -10.01 -4.01 7.80
N TRP A 22 -8.78 -4.45 7.49
CA TRP A 22 -8.10 -5.57 8.18
C TRP A 22 -8.04 -5.45 9.69
N PHE A 23 -8.02 -4.22 10.20
CA PHE A 23 -7.91 -3.94 11.63
C PHE A 23 -9.26 -3.83 12.33
N ASP A 24 -10.38 -3.94 11.60
CA ASP A 24 -11.74 -3.79 12.15
C ASP A 24 -12.28 -5.06 12.83
N ASP A 25 -11.76 -6.23 12.44
CA ASP A 25 -12.16 -7.52 13.01
C ASP A 25 -11.48 -7.80 14.35
N ASP A 26 -11.94 -8.87 15.03
CA ASP A 26 -11.25 -9.39 16.20
C ASP A 26 -9.84 -9.90 15.86
N GLN A 27 -8.85 -9.46 16.63
CA GLN A 27 -7.42 -9.71 16.38
C GLN A 27 -6.80 -10.77 17.31
N GLU A 28 -7.57 -11.44 18.16
CA GLU A 28 -7.06 -12.36 19.20
C GLU A 28 -6.14 -13.48 18.66
N LYS A 29 -6.37 -13.94 17.43
CA LYS A 29 -5.58 -15.01 16.78
C LYS A 29 -4.75 -14.52 15.58
N VAL A 30 -4.50 -13.21 15.51
CA VAL A 30 -3.79 -12.58 14.40
C VAL A 30 -2.40 -12.15 14.85
N VAL A 31 -1.39 -12.65 14.14
CA VAL A 31 0.00 -12.21 14.27
C VAL A 31 0.35 -11.38 13.04
N TYR A 32 0.70 -10.11 13.25
CA TYR A 32 1.19 -9.26 12.18
C TYR A 32 2.70 -9.38 12.03
N VAL A 33 3.19 -9.44 10.80
CA VAL A 33 4.63 -9.46 10.53
C VAL A 33 5.03 -8.32 9.61
N ILE A 34 6.10 -7.62 10.00
CA ILE A 34 6.75 -6.57 9.24
C ILE A 34 8.24 -6.87 9.17
N MET A 35 8.84 -6.81 7.97
CA MET A 35 10.23 -7.22 7.77
C MET A 35 10.99 -6.18 6.96
N GLU A 36 12.09 -5.68 7.49
CA GLU A 36 13.07 -4.89 6.74
C GLU A 36 13.95 -5.85 5.92
N MET A 37 13.88 -5.80 4.59
CA MET A 37 14.64 -6.73 3.74
C MET A 37 15.55 -6.00 2.75
N ARG A 38 16.73 -6.59 2.49
CA ARG A 38 17.68 -6.12 1.46
C ARG A 38 17.17 -6.33 0.04
N GLN A 39 16.27 -7.29 -0.17
CA GLN A 39 15.71 -7.59 -1.49
C GLN A 39 15.05 -6.35 -2.14
N GLU A 40 14.49 -5.46 -1.33
CA GLU A 40 13.94 -4.16 -1.78
C GLU A 40 15.01 -3.13 -2.13
N THR A 41 16.25 -3.27 -1.66
CA THR A 41 17.37 -2.34 -1.92
C THR A 41 18.37 -2.82 -2.97
N ASP A 42 18.36 -4.12 -3.30
CA ASP A 42 19.36 -4.74 -4.19
C ASP A 42 18.91 -4.77 -5.66
N TYR A 43 17.60 -4.74 -5.94
CA TYR A 43 17.08 -4.75 -7.32
C TYR A 43 17.33 -3.42 -8.06
N VAL A 44 17.24 -2.30 -7.35
CA VAL A 44 17.55 -0.97 -7.88
C VAL A 44 18.20 -0.13 -6.78
N ARG A 45 19.16 0.72 -7.17
CA ARG A 45 19.80 1.62 -6.22
C ARG A 45 18.80 2.67 -5.74
N HIS A 46 18.25 2.47 -4.56
CA HIS A 46 17.38 3.45 -3.91
C HIS A 46 18.16 4.61 -3.31
N HIS A 47 17.54 5.79 -3.29
CA HIS A 47 18.06 6.92 -2.57
C HIS A 47 18.01 6.65 -1.06
N ILE A 48 19.08 6.96 -0.32
CA ILE A 48 19.21 6.62 1.11
C ILE A 48 18.04 7.20 1.93
N GLN A 49 17.58 8.41 1.61
CA GLN A 49 16.43 9.03 2.29
C GLN A 49 15.13 8.25 2.08
N LYS A 50 14.93 7.62 0.91
CA LYS A 50 13.78 6.74 0.68
C LYS A 50 13.83 5.57 1.64
N VAL A 51 14.95 4.84 1.66
CA VAL A 51 15.14 3.64 2.51
C VAL A 51 14.94 3.96 3.99
N VAL A 52 15.61 5.02 4.49
CA VAL A 52 15.48 5.44 5.89
C VAL A 52 14.05 5.88 6.21
N GLY A 53 13.38 6.58 5.28
CA GLY A 53 11.98 6.98 5.43
C GLY A 53 11.04 5.79 5.58
N PHE A 54 11.16 4.79 4.70
CA PHE A 54 10.37 3.56 4.74
C PHE A 54 10.60 2.79 6.05
N PHE A 55 11.86 2.50 6.41
CA PHE A 55 12.13 1.75 7.65
C PHE A 55 11.67 2.52 8.89
N ARG A 56 11.80 3.85 8.93
CA ARG A 56 11.28 4.63 10.05
C ARG A 56 9.75 4.56 10.12
N ALA A 57 9.06 4.64 8.99
CA ALA A 57 7.61 4.51 8.95
C ALA A 57 7.15 3.11 9.38
N MET A 58 7.81 2.05 8.91
CA MET A 58 7.53 0.66 9.28
C MET A 58 7.68 0.43 10.78
N ARG A 59 8.79 0.89 11.38
CA ARG A 59 9.02 0.80 12.83
C ARG A 59 7.93 1.53 13.62
N ASN A 60 7.63 2.77 13.24
CA ASN A 60 6.58 3.56 13.90
C ASN A 60 5.21 2.87 13.78
N PHE A 61 4.92 2.23 12.64
CA PHE A 61 3.67 1.50 12.44
C PHE A 61 3.59 0.24 13.31
N ALA A 62 4.69 -0.51 13.40
CA ALA A 62 4.79 -1.66 14.30
C ALA A 62 4.57 -1.24 15.77
N GLU A 63 5.21 -0.16 16.21
CA GLU A 63 5.01 0.42 17.54
C GLU A 63 3.55 0.84 17.77
N TYR A 64 2.90 1.43 16.76
CA TYR A 64 1.47 1.77 16.83
C TYR A 64 0.59 0.52 17.02
N LEU A 65 0.82 -0.55 16.24
CA LEU A 65 0.06 -1.80 16.37
C LEU A 65 0.29 -2.47 17.72
N SER A 66 1.54 -2.52 18.22
CA SER A 66 1.83 -3.05 19.55
C SER A 66 1.18 -2.23 20.67
N ALA A 67 1.10 -0.91 20.53
CA ALA A 67 0.39 -0.05 21.48
C ALA A 67 -1.14 -0.25 21.47
N LYS A 68 -1.68 -0.91 20.44
CA LYS A 68 -3.06 -1.39 20.35
C LYS A 68 -3.23 -2.82 20.85
N GLU A 69 -2.20 -3.39 21.47
CA GLU A 69 -2.18 -4.76 22.00
C GLU A 69 -2.29 -5.84 20.91
N TYR A 70 -1.98 -5.50 19.65
CA TYR A 70 -1.89 -6.49 18.58
C TYR A 70 -0.58 -7.27 18.69
N GLU A 71 -0.60 -8.55 18.34
CA GLU A 71 0.62 -9.36 18.26
C GLU A 71 1.41 -8.98 16.99
N VAL A 72 2.64 -8.49 17.17
CA VAL A 72 3.46 -7.98 16.08
C VAL A 72 4.86 -8.55 16.16
N ILE A 73 5.30 -9.16 15.06
CA ILE A 73 6.68 -9.60 14.82
C ILE A 73 7.34 -8.61 13.87
N TYR A 74 8.41 -7.97 14.34
CA TYR A 74 9.18 -7.01 13.54
C TYR A 74 10.60 -7.52 13.32
N LEU A 75 10.95 -7.88 12.09
CA LEU A 75 12.30 -8.29 11.71
C LEU A 75 13.09 -7.08 11.20
N LYS A 76 14.10 -6.64 11.96
CA LYS A 76 15.01 -5.55 11.53
C LYS A 76 15.98 -6.05 10.45
N LEU A 77 16.55 -5.10 9.69
CA LEU A 77 17.43 -5.41 8.56
C LEU A 77 18.70 -6.19 8.97
N ASP A 78 19.20 -5.93 10.17
CA ASP A 78 20.40 -6.53 10.75
C ASP A 78 20.09 -7.59 11.82
N ASP A 79 18.83 -8.00 11.95
CA ASP A 79 18.43 -9.06 12.87
C ASP A 79 19.00 -10.41 12.43
N LYS A 80 19.47 -11.20 13.40
CA LYS A 80 20.03 -12.54 13.17
C LYS A 80 18.97 -13.52 12.71
N GLN A 81 17.71 -13.32 13.13
CA GLN A 81 16.59 -14.16 12.69
C GLN A 81 16.09 -13.77 11.30
N ASN A 82 16.43 -12.59 10.79
CA ASN A 82 16.01 -12.16 9.47
C ASN A 82 16.89 -12.77 8.38
N GLN A 83 16.36 -13.76 7.68
CA GLN A 83 17.07 -14.52 6.65
C GLN A 83 17.31 -13.77 5.35
N GLN A 84 16.82 -12.51 5.25
CA GLN A 84 16.90 -11.69 4.05
C GLN A 84 16.23 -12.33 2.82
N ASP A 85 15.24 -13.19 3.08
CA ASP A 85 14.49 -13.94 2.09
C ASP A 85 13.04 -14.04 2.59
N LEU A 86 12.11 -13.51 1.79
CA LEU A 86 10.70 -13.42 2.19
C LEU A 86 10.09 -14.79 2.44
N GLU A 87 10.33 -15.75 1.55
CA GLU A 87 9.73 -17.08 1.65
C GLU A 87 10.26 -17.80 2.88
N LYS A 88 11.58 -17.76 3.12
CA LYS A 88 12.15 -18.47 4.25
C LYS A 88 11.78 -17.85 5.59
N ASN A 89 11.72 -16.51 5.68
CA ASN A 89 11.23 -15.83 6.88
C ASN A 89 9.77 -16.24 7.17
N LEU A 90 8.89 -16.23 6.16
CA LEU A 90 7.50 -16.62 6.34
C LEU A 90 7.37 -18.09 6.77
N LYS A 91 8.09 -19.02 6.11
CA LYS A 91 8.10 -20.44 6.49
C LYS A 91 8.57 -20.65 7.93
N GLN A 92 9.65 -19.98 8.33
CA GLN A 92 10.16 -20.04 9.71
C GLN A 92 9.09 -19.57 10.71
N LEU A 93 8.47 -18.41 10.47
CA LEU A 93 7.44 -17.87 11.37
C LEU A 93 6.19 -18.74 11.42
N ILE A 94 5.77 -19.31 10.28
CA ILE A 94 4.62 -20.21 10.21
C ILE A 94 4.85 -21.44 11.09
N GLU A 95 6.06 -22.03 11.02
CA GLU A 95 6.43 -23.19 11.83
C GLU A 95 6.54 -22.85 13.32
N GLU A 96 7.29 -21.79 13.66
CA GLU A 96 7.55 -21.38 15.05
C GLU A 96 6.28 -20.94 15.80
N GLN A 97 5.34 -20.29 15.09
CA GLN A 97 4.12 -19.75 15.68
C GLN A 97 2.91 -20.68 15.54
N HIS A 98 3.06 -21.85 14.91
CA HIS A 98 1.96 -22.76 14.60
C HIS A 98 0.81 -22.08 13.85
N ILE A 99 1.17 -21.35 12.79
CA ILE A 99 0.21 -20.62 11.96
C ILE A 99 -0.56 -21.60 11.07
N GLU A 100 -1.87 -21.40 10.99
CA GLU A 100 -2.80 -22.23 10.22
C GLU A 100 -3.32 -21.50 8.96
N LYS A 101 -3.15 -20.17 8.91
CA LYS A 101 -3.54 -19.34 7.77
C LYS A 101 -2.55 -18.20 7.51
N PHE A 102 -2.20 -17.96 6.25
CA PHE A 102 -1.38 -16.83 5.83
C PHE A 102 -2.20 -15.83 5.02
N GLU A 103 -2.10 -14.54 5.37
CA GLU A 103 -2.82 -13.47 4.70
C GLU A 103 -1.85 -12.32 4.31
N TYR A 104 -2.08 -11.71 3.16
CA TYR A 104 -1.31 -10.55 2.68
C TYR A 104 -2.21 -9.57 1.91
N GLN A 105 -1.85 -8.29 1.87
CA GLN A 105 -2.50 -7.33 0.97
C GLN A 105 -1.78 -7.35 -0.39
N LEU A 106 -2.55 -7.18 -1.47
CA LEU A 106 -2.04 -7.20 -2.83
C LEU A 106 -0.90 -6.18 -2.99
N PRO A 107 0.28 -6.59 -3.48
CA PRO A 107 1.38 -5.65 -3.70
C PRO A 107 1.16 -4.81 -4.96
N ASP A 108 1.79 -3.63 -4.98
CA ASP A 108 1.77 -2.71 -6.11
C ASP A 108 2.87 -3.01 -7.15
N GLU A 109 3.75 -3.98 -6.88
CA GLU A 109 4.82 -4.43 -7.78
C GLU A 109 4.54 -5.84 -8.33
N TYR A 110 4.56 -6.00 -9.66
CA TYR A 110 4.32 -7.28 -10.34
C TYR A 110 5.27 -8.40 -9.87
N ARG A 111 6.55 -8.11 -9.68
CA ARG A 111 7.55 -9.09 -9.20
C ARG A 111 7.14 -9.67 -7.85
N LEU A 112 6.73 -8.80 -6.92
CA LEU A 112 6.33 -9.21 -5.58
C LEU A 112 4.97 -9.93 -5.59
N ASP A 113 4.07 -9.54 -6.49
CA ASP A 113 2.79 -10.23 -6.74
C ASP A 113 3.03 -11.69 -7.14
N GLU A 114 3.92 -11.94 -8.10
CA GLU A 114 4.27 -13.28 -8.54
C GLU A 114 5.01 -14.06 -7.43
N GLN A 115 5.95 -13.42 -6.72
CA GLN A 115 6.65 -14.03 -5.60
C GLN A 115 5.69 -14.49 -4.49
N LEU A 116 4.73 -13.65 -4.10
CA LEU A 116 3.74 -14.00 -3.07
C LEU A 116 2.80 -15.12 -3.52
N LYS A 117 2.40 -15.15 -4.80
CA LYS A 117 1.63 -16.28 -5.36
C LYS A 117 2.43 -17.57 -5.30
N GLU A 118 3.71 -17.55 -5.68
CA GLU A 118 4.59 -18.71 -5.62
C GLU A 118 4.76 -19.21 -4.18
N ILE A 119 5.00 -18.30 -3.23
CA ILE A 119 5.06 -18.62 -1.80
C ILE A 119 3.76 -19.30 -1.36
N CYS A 120 2.60 -18.74 -1.69
CA CYS A 120 1.31 -19.32 -1.31
C CYS A 120 1.09 -20.71 -1.90
N ASN A 121 1.51 -20.95 -3.15
CA ASN A 121 1.45 -22.28 -3.77
C ASN A 121 2.37 -23.31 -3.08
N ASN A 122 3.47 -22.86 -2.48
CA ASN A 122 4.42 -23.68 -1.75
C ASN A 122 4.07 -23.89 -0.27
N LEU A 123 3.03 -23.21 0.24
CA LEU A 123 2.54 -23.37 1.62
C LEU A 123 1.48 -24.47 1.68
N HIS A 124 1.49 -25.24 2.77
CA HIS A 124 0.50 -26.30 3.04
C HIS A 124 -0.61 -25.85 4.00
N ILE A 125 -0.82 -24.54 4.12
CA ILE A 125 -1.81 -23.91 5.00
C ILE A 125 -2.77 -23.05 4.18
N GLU A 126 -3.88 -22.60 4.77
CA GLU A 126 -4.82 -21.72 4.08
C GLU A 126 -4.13 -20.38 3.73
N THR A 127 -4.37 -19.86 2.53
CA THR A 127 -3.85 -18.56 2.12
C THR A 127 -4.96 -17.67 1.58
N ALA A 128 -4.87 -16.36 1.83
CA ALA A 128 -5.79 -15.39 1.25
C ALA A 128 -5.09 -14.05 0.98
N SER A 129 -5.56 -13.34 -0.04
CA SER A 129 -5.12 -12.00 -0.38
C SER A 129 -6.27 -11.00 -0.33
N PHE A 130 -5.94 -9.75 -0.02
CA PHE A 130 -6.90 -8.68 0.19
C PHE A 130 -6.47 -7.41 -0.55
N ASP A 131 -7.43 -6.54 -0.89
CA ASP A 131 -7.13 -5.23 -1.45
C ASP A 131 -6.35 -4.37 -0.43
N THR A 132 -5.65 -3.34 -0.90
CA THR A 132 -4.88 -2.41 -0.04
C THR A 132 -5.70 -1.19 0.38
N GLU A 133 -6.85 -0.95 -0.27
CA GLU A 133 -7.66 0.26 -0.13
C GLU A 133 -6.89 1.55 -0.48
N HIS A 134 -5.73 1.42 -1.14
CA HIS A 134 -4.93 2.56 -1.61
C HIS A 134 -5.60 3.31 -2.75
N PHE A 135 -6.46 2.63 -3.51
CA PHE A 135 -7.03 3.12 -4.75
C PHE A 135 -8.56 3.22 -4.67
N LEU A 136 -9.11 4.21 -5.38
CA LEU A 136 -10.54 4.32 -5.64
C LEU A 136 -11.04 3.23 -6.61
N THR A 137 -10.22 2.28 -7.01
CA THR A 137 -10.55 1.31 -8.05
C THR A 137 -10.12 -0.06 -7.59
N GLN A 138 -10.93 -1.06 -7.93
CA GLN A 138 -10.55 -2.45 -7.75
C GLN A 138 -9.55 -2.86 -8.84
N ARG A 139 -8.80 -3.96 -8.61
CA ARG A 139 -7.74 -4.42 -9.52
C ARG A 139 -8.20 -4.65 -10.96
N ASP A 140 -9.46 -5.03 -11.16
CA ASP A 140 -10.05 -5.33 -12.47
C ASP A 140 -10.90 -4.19 -13.08
N ASP A 141 -11.06 -3.06 -12.38
CA ASP A 141 -11.90 -1.95 -12.84
C ASP A 141 -11.40 -1.36 -14.17
N LEU A 142 -10.08 -1.26 -14.33
CA LEU A 142 -9.48 -0.76 -15.58
C LEU A 142 -9.73 -1.71 -16.76
N GLU A 143 -9.56 -3.01 -16.55
CA GLU A 143 -9.84 -4.04 -17.56
C GLU A 143 -11.32 -3.97 -17.99
N LYS A 144 -12.22 -3.96 -17.00
CA LYS A 144 -13.67 -3.83 -17.23
C LYS A 144 -14.01 -2.55 -17.98
N PHE A 145 -13.45 -1.42 -17.57
CA PHE A 145 -13.75 -0.12 -18.16
C PHE A 145 -13.33 -0.06 -19.63
N PHE A 146 -12.15 -0.61 -19.97
CA PHE A 146 -11.61 -0.55 -21.33
C PHE A 146 -11.97 -1.74 -22.22
N LYS A 147 -12.68 -2.75 -21.71
CA LYS A 147 -13.12 -3.93 -22.48
C LYS A 147 -13.83 -3.52 -23.78
N GLY A 148 -13.29 -3.95 -24.91
CA GLY A 148 -13.83 -3.65 -26.25
C GLY A 148 -13.58 -2.23 -26.78
N LYS A 149 -12.92 -1.34 -26.01
CA LYS A 149 -12.54 0.00 -26.48
C LYS A 149 -11.22 -0.07 -27.26
N LYS A 150 -11.15 0.66 -28.37
CA LYS A 150 -9.93 0.74 -29.20
C LYS A 150 -8.85 1.70 -28.66
N GLN A 151 -9.22 2.61 -27.76
CA GLN A 151 -8.34 3.65 -27.23
C GLN A 151 -8.41 3.70 -25.70
N LEU A 152 -7.24 3.82 -25.07
CA LEU A 152 -7.07 3.91 -23.62
C LEU A 152 -6.79 5.37 -23.21
N THR A 153 -7.83 6.21 -23.19
CA THR A 153 -7.69 7.64 -22.87
C THR A 153 -8.03 7.93 -21.41
N MET A 154 -7.09 8.52 -20.67
CA MET A 154 -7.25 8.86 -19.24
C MET A 154 -8.47 9.74 -18.98
N GLU A 155 -8.77 10.71 -19.87
CA GLU A 155 -9.92 11.61 -19.70
C GLU A 155 -11.25 10.84 -19.52
N TYR A 156 -11.49 9.80 -20.31
CA TYR A 156 -12.73 9.03 -20.22
C TYR A 156 -12.82 8.28 -18.89
N PHE A 157 -11.72 7.67 -18.46
CA PHE A 157 -11.64 6.97 -17.19
C PHE A 157 -11.82 7.94 -16.01
N TYR A 158 -11.15 9.10 -16.03
CA TYR A 158 -11.29 10.13 -15.01
C TYR A 158 -12.72 10.66 -14.89
N ARG A 159 -13.41 10.90 -16.01
CA ARG A 159 -14.81 11.34 -16.00
C ARG A 159 -15.74 10.28 -15.42
N ASP A 160 -15.47 9.00 -15.67
CA ASP A 160 -16.20 7.88 -15.09
C ASP A 160 -16.00 7.81 -13.57
N MET A 161 -14.75 7.90 -13.12
CA MET A 161 -14.39 7.92 -11.70
C MET A 161 -15.06 9.08 -10.94
N ARG A 162 -15.12 10.28 -11.53
CA ARG A 162 -15.83 11.41 -10.90
C ARG A 162 -17.32 11.16 -10.72
N LYS A 163 -17.97 10.50 -11.69
CA LYS A 163 -19.37 10.12 -11.58
C LYS A 163 -19.56 9.03 -10.52
N LYS A 164 -18.72 7.99 -10.53
CA LYS A 164 -18.76 6.86 -9.59
C LYS A 164 -18.67 7.33 -8.14
N TYR A 165 -17.82 8.31 -7.85
CA TYR A 165 -17.57 8.82 -6.49
C TYR A 165 -18.24 10.16 -6.17
N ASP A 166 -19.08 10.67 -7.06
CA ASP A 166 -19.73 11.99 -6.93
C ASP A 166 -18.75 13.15 -6.65
N ILE A 167 -17.52 13.05 -7.17
CA ILE A 167 -16.46 14.01 -6.88
C ILE A 167 -16.63 15.26 -7.75
N MET A 168 -17.00 16.35 -7.09
CA MET A 168 -17.26 17.65 -7.69
C MET A 168 -18.32 17.55 -8.79
N MET A 169 -19.44 16.86 -8.61
CA MET A 169 -20.53 16.88 -9.60
C MET A 169 -21.54 18.00 -9.30
N VAL A 170 -22.24 18.50 -10.31
CA VAL A 170 -23.42 19.39 -10.13
C VAL A 170 -24.69 18.57 -10.18
N ASN A 171 -24.71 17.56 -11.05
CA ASN A 171 -25.75 16.57 -11.17
C ASN A 171 -25.12 15.28 -11.74
N ALA A 172 -25.88 14.19 -11.82
CA ALA A 172 -25.38 12.88 -12.29
C ALA A 172 -24.75 12.87 -13.70
N LYS A 173 -24.99 13.91 -14.52
CA LYS A 173 -24.46 14.03 -15.88
C LYS A 173 -23.30 15.02 -15.98
N ASP A 174 -23.33 16.09 -15.19
CA ASP A 174 -22.46 17.25 -15.35
C ASP A 174 -21.46 17.39 -14.19
N PRO A 175 -20.16 17.19 -14.44
CA PRO A 175 -19.14 17.57 -13.49
C PRO A 175 -19.18 19.09 -13.23
N LYS A 176 -19.04 19.51 -11.97
CA LYS A 176 -18.87 20.90 -11.54
C LYS A 176 -17.63 21.48 -12.19
N ALA A 177 -17.90 22.26 -13.23
CA ALA A 177 -17.10 23.37 -13.64
C ALA A 177 -17.59 24.56 -12.79
N ALA A 178 -16.74 25.22 -12.00
CA ALA A 178 -17.06 26.62 -11.70
C ALA A 178 -17.24 27.32 -13.05
N SER A 179 -18.27 28.18 -13.17
CA SER A 179 -18.65 28.88 -14.40
C SER A 179 -17.46 29.17 -15.34
N GLY A 180 -17.37 28.44 -16.47
CA GLY A 180 -16.32 28.61 -17.49
C GLY A 180 -15.14 27.62 -17.45
N ILE A 181 -15.28 26.46 -16.81
CA ILE A 181 -14.20 25.46 -16.67
C ILE A 181 -14.49 24.19 -17.50
N THR A 182 -13.61 23.80 -18.42
CA THR A 182 -13.66 22.51 -19.11
C THR A 182 -13.29 21.36 -18.18
N THR A 183 -13.64 20.11 -18.54
CA THR A 183 -13.35 18.87 -17.77
C THR A 183 -11.88 18.69 -17.36
N ASN A 184 -10.96 19.38 -18.04
CA ASN A 184 -9.54 19.51 -17.71
C ASN A 184 -9.10 20.98 -17.71
N GLN A 185 -8.27 21.38 -16.72
CA GLN A 185 -7.65 22.71 -16.58
C GLN A 185 -6.11 22.71 -16.75
N THR A 186 -5.52 21.63 -17.23
CA THR A 186 -4.05 21.48 -17.35
C THR A 186 -3.36 22.68 -18.04
N GLY A 187 -4.03 23.34 -19.00
CA GLY A 187 -3.51 24.54 -19.67
C GLY A 187 -3.37 25.80 -18.81
N LYS A 188 -4.13 25.95 -17.71
CA LYS A 188 -4.03 27.12 -16.81
C LYS A 188 -2.92 27.00 -15.76
N ASN A 189 -2.43 25.79 -15.50
CA ASN A 189 -1.39 25.51 -14.49
C ASN A 189 0.05 25.61 -15.02
N GLY A 190 0.24 25.83 -16.33
CA GLY A 190 1.55 25.92 -16.97
C GLY A 190 2.25 27.29 -16.87
N MET A 191 1.68 28.27 -16.14
CA MET A 191 2.30 29.58 -15.98
C MET A 191 3.57 29.49 -15.13
N LYS A 192 4.64 30.17 -15.57
CA LYS A 192 5.90 30.27 -14.82
C LYS A 192 5.62 30.82 -13.42
N LYS A 193 5.94 30.05 -12.39
CA LYS A 193 5.84 30.51 -11.01
C LYS A 193 6.81 31.70 -10.80
N PRO A 194 6.37 32.81 -10.21
CA PRO A 194 7.27 33.92 -9.90
C PRO A 194 8.35 33.46 -8.92
N ARG A 195 9.60 33.88 -9.16
CA ARG A 195 10.71 33.64 -8.22
C ARG A 195 10.55 34.56 -7.02
N PHE A 196 10.11 34.01 -5.90
CA PHE A 196 10.21 34.69 -4.61
C PHE A 196 11.68 34.75 -4.19
N HIS A 197 12.28 35.94 -4.25
CA HIS A 197 13.56 36.19 -3.62
C HIS A 197 13.32 36.35 -2.12
N MET A 198 13.78 35.39 -1.31
CA MET A 198 13.90 35.59 0.13
C MET A 198 14.82 36.81 0.35
N LYS A 199 14.27 37.90 0.91
CA LYS A 199 15.12 38.97 1.45
C LYS A 199 15.99 38.32 2.51
N LYS A 200 17.32 38.41 2.36
CA LYS A 200 18.25 38.06 3.42
C LYS A 200 17.79 38.81 4.68
N VAL A 201 17.50 38.07 5.74
CA VAL A 201 17.38 38.66 7.07
C VAL A 201 18.76 39.25 7.35
N SER A 202 18.88 40.57 7.32
CA SER A 202 20.11 41.23 7.76
C SER A 202 20.23 40.96 9.25
N GLU A 203 21.26 40.23 9.65
CA GLU A 203 21.72 40.19 11.04
C GLU A 203 21.95 41.64 11.49
N LYS A 204 21.06 42.16 12.34
CA LYS A 204 21.43 43.22 13.26
C LYS A 204 21.82 42.54 14.56
N MET A 205 23.13 42.55 14.80
CA MET A 205 23.71 42.50 16.15
C MET A 205 23.15 43.65 17.00
#